data_AF-A0A817ZZB5-F1
#
_entry.id   AF-A0A817ZZB5-F1
#
_cell.length_a   1.000
_cell.length_b   1.000
_cell.length_c   1.000
_cell.angle_alpha   90.00
_cell.angle_beta   90.00
_cell.angle_gamma   90.00
#
_symmetry.space_group_name_H-M   'P 1'
#
loop_
_entity.id
_entity.type
_entity.pdbx_description
1 polymer ?
#
loop_
_entity_poly.entity_id
_entity_poly.type
_entity_poly.pdbx_seq_one_letter_code
_entity_poly.pdbx_strand_id
1 'polypeptide(L)'
;MLTSLSIGNVPFSKKNVFCFDSESFRYLVARQNNIRFDSNEKQEYEMSWKTSVSESKRLIDYMHKDVTVYRIDNSLQSMKHAQFTILGMVRPILETMRNVRRDLLLKMFYPSEASIELHPKVLDHPITVCLLCKGDVKKIGNFLFAIDIPHNMKKKCRTCSCSLNRHITLEYLLEYTFVRSAPTHNEREILAQLLRASAEFSYFLIHIARASEDDLFLSGLLQMIKHEANLANNQNMNDMNSELVAALNELQVGYVNRMNEMKSNKELNNLSFIYKRINDISEYPIIREQLAAIKAGRMRIMMENEYEVPKRN
;
A
#
# COMPACT_ATOMS: atom_id res chain seq x y z
N MET A 1 -18.75 -1.46 12.98
CA MET A 1 -17.99 -0.54 13.85
C MET A 1 -18.48 0.88 13.60
N LEU A 2 -19.45 1.38 14.37
CA LEU A 2 -19.89 2.78 14.38
C LEU A 2 -19.80 3.38 15.81
N THR A 3 -19.14 2.69 16.73
CA THR A 3 -19.11 3.03 18.16
C THR A 3 -18.10 4.13 18.52
N SER A 4 -17.35 4.69 17.57
CA SER A 4 -16.35 5.75 17.82
C SER A 4 -16.71 7.13 17.29
N LEU A 5 -17.90 7.30 16.71
CA LEU A 5 -18.46 8.64 16.44
C LEU A 5 -19.55 8.83 17.48
N SER A 6 -19.45 9.87 18.32
CA SER A 6 -20.58 10.26 19.16
C SER A 6 -21.71 10.72 18.23
N ILE A 7 -22.55 9.79 17.79
CA ILE A 7 -23.72 10.05 16.93
C ILE A 7 -24.64 11.12 17.55
N GLY A 8 -24.55 11.32 18.88
CA GLY A 8 -25.30 12.34 19.61
C GLY A 8 -25.16 13.78 19.09
N ASN A 9 -24.10 14.11 18.34
CA ASN A 9 -23.90 15.46 17.80
C ASN A 9 -24.09 15.57 16.28
N VAL A 10 -24.50 14.50 15.58
CA VAL A 10 -24.87 14.61 14.17
C VAL A 10 -26.35 14.99 14.12
N PRO A 11 -26.71 16.22 13.72
CA PRO A 11 -28.12 16.59 13.61
C PRO A 11 -28.82 15.62 12.67
N PHE A 12 -30.07 15.24 12.94
CA PHE A 12 -30.85 14.38 12.06
C PHE A 12 -32.13 15.11 11.70
N SER A 13 -32.20 15.61 10.46
CA SER A 13 -33.29 16.46 9.98
C SER A 13 -33.55 16.21 8.50
N LYS A 14 -34.69 16.67 7.98
CA LYS A 14 -34.96 16.60 6.54
C LYS A 14 -33.88 17.27 5.69
N LYS A 15 -33.16 18.26 6.24
CA LYS A 15 -32.10 18.99 5.52
C LYS A 15 -30.91 18.11 5.16
N ASN A 16 -30.60 17.11 5.97
CA ASN A 16 -29.40 16.29 5.85
C ASN A 16 -29.68 14.78 5.77
N VAL A 17 -30.93 14.42 5.49
CA VAL A 17 -31.36 13.08 5.12
C VAL A 17 -31.63 13.08 3.62
N PHE A 18 -31.01 12.16 2.89
CA PHE A 18 -31.16 12.01 1.44
C PHE A 18 -31.58 10.57 1.13
N CYS A 19 -32.57 10.42 0.25
CA CYS A 19 -33.14 9.11 -0.08
C CYS A 19 -32.84 8.79 -1.55
N PHE A 20 -31.90 7.88 -1.77
CA PHE A 20 -31.57 7.42 -3.12
C PHE A 20 -32.33 6.14 -3.41
N ASP A 21 -33.10 6.16 -4.49
CA ASP A 21 -33.72 4.96 -5.04
C ASP A 21 -32.79 4.34 -6.09
N SER A 22 -32.55 3.03 -5.95
CA SER A 22 -31.64 2.26 -6.80
C SER A 22 -32.31 1.66 -8.04
N GLU A 23 -33.64 1.72 -8.13
CA GLU A 23 -34.40 1.04 -9.19
C GLU A 23 -34.09 1.56 -10.58
N SER A 24 -33.76 2.84 -10.71
CA SER A 24 -33.33 3.42 -11.98
C SER A 24 -32.02 2.83 -12.54
N PHE A 25 -31.06 2.44 -11.69
CA PHE A 25 -29.84 1.74 -12.14
C PHE A 25 -30.15 0.30 -12.55
N ARG A 26 -31.04 -0.39 -11.82
CA ARG A 26 -31.51 -1.73 -12.17
C ARG A 26 -32.22 -1.73 -13.52
N TYR A 27 -33.05 -0.73 -13.79
CA TYR A 27 -33.71 -0.55 -15.08
C TYR A 27 -32.72 -0.44 -16.25
N LEU A 28 -31.66 0.36 -16.10
CA LEU A 28 -30.64 0.52 -17.15
C LEU A 28 -29.92 -0.81 -17.45
N VAL A 29 -29.54 -1.56 -16.43
CA VAL A 29 -28.91 -2.88 -16.58
C VAL A 29 -29.87 -3.87 -17.23
N ALA A 30 -31.12 -3.90 -16.79
CA ALA A 30 -32.13 -4.80 -17.35
C ALA A 30 -32.42 -4.50 -18.83
N ARG A 31 -32.48 -3.22 -19.22
CA ARG A 31 -32.61 -2.77 -20.60
C ARG A 31 -31.40 -3.19 -21.46
N GLN A 32 -30.18 -3.10 -20.92
CA GLN A 32 -28.96 -3.56 -21.60
C GLN A 32 -28.97 -5.08 -21.84
N ASN A 33 -29.66 -5.84 -20.99
CA ASN A 33 -29.86 -7.29 -21.12
C ASN A 33 -31.15 -7.65 -21.88
N ASN A 34 -31.75 -6.72 -22.63
CA ASN A 34 -32.96 -6.90 -23.42
C ASN A 34 -34.20 -7.35 -22.62
N ILE A 35 -34.24 -7.10 -21.31
CA ILE A 35 -35.44 -7.31 -20.50
C ILE A 35 -36.47 -6.25 -20.88
N ARG A 36 -37.69 -6.70 -21.17
CA ARG A 36 -38.81 -5.84 -21.53
C ARG A 36 -39.62 -5.50 -20.29
N PHE A 37 -40.08 -4.26 -20.25
CA PHE A 37 -40.91 -3.71 -19.21
C PHE A 37 -42.19 -3.17 -19.84
N ASP A 38 -43.30 -3.31 -19.14
CA ASP A 38 -44.56 -2.70 -19.54
C ASP A 38 -44.54 -1.17 -19.31
N SER A 39 -45.65 -0.51 -19.65
CA SER A 39 -45.76 0.95 -19.51
C SER A 39 -45.72 1.43 -18.06
N ASN A 40 -46.29 0.66 -17.13
CA ASN A 40 -46.40 1.02 -15.73
C ASN A 40 -45.04 0.89 -15.05
N GLU A 41 -44.35 -0.24 -15.27
CA GLU A 41 -43.00 -0.48 -14.76
C GLU A 41 -42.03 0.61 -15.24
N LYS A 42 -42.09 0.99 -16.53
CA LYS A 42 -41.26 2.10 -17.06
C LYS A 42 -41.52 3.41 -16.33
N GLN A 43 -42.79 3.72 -16.05
CA GLN A 43 -43.16 4.96 -15.36
C GLN A 43 -42.63 4.96 -13.92
N GLU A 44 -42.67 3.83 -13.23
CA GLU A 44 -42.08 3.67 -11.90
C GLU A 44 -40.57 3.91 -11.91
N TYR A 45 -39.85 3.30 -12.86
CA TYR A 45 -38.41 3.53 -13.01
C TYR A 45 -38.06 4.98 -13.37
N GLU A 46 -38.89 5.66 -14.17
CA GLU A 46 -38.69 7.07 -14.49
C GLU A 46 -38.92 7.98 -13.27
N MET A 47 -39.95 7.69 -12.46
CA MET A 47 -40.19 8.40 -11.19
C MET A 47 -39.07 8.17 -10.19
N SER A 48 -38.58 6.93 -10.10
CA SER A 48 -37.41 6.54 -9.31
C SER A 48 -36.18 7.37 -9.72
N TRP A 49 -35.88 7.43 -11.02
CA TRP A 49 -34.76 8.21 -11.55
C TRP A 49 -34.89 9.71 -11.22
N LYS A 50 -36.06 10.30 -11.46
CA LYS A 50 -36.32 11.72 -11.13
C LYS A 50 -36.08 12.01 -9.66
N THR A 51 -36.55 11.13 -8.78
CA THR A 51 -36.35 11.23 -7.33
C THR A 51 -34.86 11.16 -6.98
N SER A 52 -34.15 10.14 -7.45
CA SER A 52 -32.71 9.99 -7.17
C SER A 52 -31.86 11.14 -7.71
N VAL A 53 -32.17 11.67 -8.89
CA VAL A 53 -31.49 12.85 -9.46
C VAL A 53 -31.76 14.09 -8.61
N SER A 54 -33.01 14.30 -8.20
CA SER A 54 -33.38 15.42 -7.31
C SER A 54 -32.64 15.35 -5.98
N GLU A 55 -32.62 14.17 -5.37
CA GLU A 55 -31.95 13.91 -4.09
C GLU A 55 -30.43 14.04 -4.20
N SER A 56 -29.84 13.65 -5.33
CA SER A 56 -28.42 13.85 -5.62
C SER A 56 -28.06 15.33 -5.72
N LYS A 57 -28.88 16.12 -6.43
CA LYS A 57 -28.70 17.57 -6.50
C LYS A 57 -28.82 18.20 -5.13
N ARG A 58 -29.79 17.76 -4.32
CA ARG A 58 -30.00 18.22 -2.95
C ARG A 58 -28.80 17.91 -2.05
N LEU A 59 -28.22 16.73 -2.19
CA LEU A 59 -26.99 16.34 -1.50
C LEU A 59 -25.82 17.25 -1.88
N ILE A 60 -25.57 17.43 -3.19
CA ILE A 60 -24.47 18.29 -3.68
C ILE A 60 -24.66 19.72 -3.18
N ASP A 61 -25.88 20.26 -3.27
CA ASP A 61 -26.21 21.59 -2.77
C ASP A 61 -25.96 21.72 -1.27
N TYR A 62 -26.41 20.74 -0.48
CA TYR A 62 -26.17 20.69 0.95
C TYR A 62 -24.67 20.65 1.26
N MET A 63 -23.90 19.83 0.54
CA MET A 63 -22.44 19.75 0.69
C MET A 63 -21.76 21.08 0.39
N HIS A 64 -22.21 21.82 -0.62
CA HIS A 64 -21.61 23.11 -0.99
C HIS A 64 -22.02 24.26 -0.07
N LYS A 65 -23.28 24.29 0.38
CA LYS A 65 -23.87 25.45 1.07
C LYS A 65 -23.84 25.31 2.59
N ASP A 66 -24.06 24.10 3.09
CA ASP A 66 -24.42 23.87 4.49
C ASP A 66 -23.39 23.03 5.25
N VAL A 67 -22.52 22.31 4.54
CA VAL A 67 -21.42 21.57 5.16
C VAL A 67 -20.18 22.46 5.15
N THR A 68 -19.73 22.88 6.33
CA THR A 68 -18.37 23.39 6.49
C THR A 68 -17.39 22.35 5.99
N VAL A 69 -16.57 22.73 5.00
CA VAL A 69 -15.51 21.86 4.46
C VAL A 69 -14.78 21.22 5.62
N TYR A 70 -14.90 19.90 5.71
CA TYR A 70 -14.17 19.13 6.68
C TYR A 70 -12.68 19.26 6.32
N ARG A 71 -11.97 20.15 7.01
CA ARG A 71 -10.53 20.29 6.84
C ARG A 71 -9.91 19.05 7.44
N ILE A 72 -9.48 18.14 6.56
CA ILE A 72 -8.53 17.10 6.91
C ILE A 72 -7.21 17.82 7.17
N ASP A 73 -7.05 18.37 8.37
CA ASP A 73 -5.75 18.84 8.81
C ASP A 73 -4.91 17.63 9.27
N ASN A 74 -3.60 17.82 9.40
CA ASN A 74 -2.68 16.78 9.84
C ASN A 74 -2.94 16.28 11.29
N SER A 75 -3.94 16.83 11.99
CA SER A 75 -4.33 16.39 13.34
C SER A 75 -5.32 15.22 13.32
N LEU A 76 -5.85 14.85 12.15
CA LEU A 76 -6.92 13.87 12.02
C LEU A 76 -6.43 12.43 12.11
N GLN A 77 -6.12 12.04 13.34
CA GLN A 77 -5.73 10.69 13.69
C GLN A 77 -6.97 9.79 13.76
N SER A 78 -7.29 9.10 12.66
CA SER A 78 -8.32 8.05 12.65
C SER A 78 -7.71 6.65 12.52
N MET A 79 -8.43 5.66 13.04
CA MET A 79 -8.06 4.24 12.92
C MET A 79 -7.92 3.83 11.44
N LYS A 80 -8.89 4.24 10.60
CA LYS A 80 -8.92 3.87 9.19
C LYS A 80 -7.80 4.52 8.39
N HIS A 81 -7.48 5.78 8.68
CA HIS A 81 -6.33 6.44 8.07
C HIS A 81 -5.02 5.76 8.49
N ALA A 82 -4.83 5.44 9.78
CA ALA A 82 -3.64 4.72 10.24
C ALA A 82 -3.49 3.36 9.54
N GLN A 83 -4.58 2.60 9.37
CA GLN A 83 -4.56 1.36 8.60
C GLN A 83 -4.05 1.58 7.17
N PHE A 84 -4.64 2.52 6.43
CA PHE A 84 -4.23 2.80 5.05
C PHE A 84 -2.79 3.27 4.95
N THR A 85 -2.34 4.12 5.87
CA THR A 85 -0.97 4.63 5.90
C THR A 85 0.01 3.49 6.16
N ILE A 86 -0.22 2.64 7.16
CA ILE A 86 0.63 1.48 7.45
C ILE A 86 0.67 0.53 6.25
N LEU A 87 -0.49 0.22 5.64
CA LEU A 87 -0.55 -0.63 4.44
C LEU A 87 0.31 -0.09 3.30
N GLY A 88 0.30 1.23 3.10
CA GLY A 88 1.17 1.90 2.12
C GLY A 88 2.65 1.89 2.49
N MET A 89 2.99 1.72 3.77
CA MET A 89 4.37 1.69 4.27
C MET A 89 5.01 0.29 4.32
N VAL A 90 4.23 -0.79 4.21
CA VAL A 90 4.74 -2.18 4.28
C VAL A 90 5.90 -2.40 3.32
N ARG A 91 5.70 -2.14 2.01
CA ARG A 91 6.75 -2.31 1.00
C ARG A 91 7.94 -1.34 1.22
N PRO A 92 7.73 -0.02 1.40
CA PRO A 92 8.81 0.91 1.70
C PRO A 92 9.71 0.50 2.87
N ILE A 93 9.12 0.06 3.98
CA ILE A 93 9.86 -0.38 5.17
C ILE A 93 10.67 -1.63 4.85
N LEU A 94 10.04 -2.66 4.26
CA LEU A 94 10.68 -3.92 3.96
C LEU A 94 11.86 -3.76 2.98
N GLU A 95 11.68 -3.02 1.89
CA GLU A 95 12.76 -2.79 0.91
C GLU A 95 13.88 -1.91 1.49
N THR A 96 13.56 -0.98 2.39
CA THR A 96 14.58 -0.23 3.15
C THR A 96 15.37 -1.16 4.06
N MET A 97 14.72 -2.04 4.82
CA MET A 97 15.41 -3.03 5.68
C MET A 97 16.31 -3.95 4.86
N ARG A 98 15.84 -4.40 3.69
CA ARG A 98 16.61 -5.20 2.75
C ARG A 98 17.85 -4.47 2.25
N ASN A 99 17.71 -3.20 1.88
CA ASN A 99 18.80 -2.39 1.40
C ASN A 99 19.85 -2.11 2.49
N VAL A 100 19.39 -1.73 3.69
CA VAL A 100 20.26 -1.51 4.86
C VAL A 100 21.04 -2.78 5.20
N ARG A 101 20.44 -3.98 5.06
CA ARG A 101 21.17 -5.25 5.22
C ARG A 101 22.24 -5.46 4.16
N ARG A 102 21.98 -5.12 2.90
CA ARG A 102 22.99 -5.19 1.84
C ARG A 102 24.18 -4.28 2.16
N ASP A 103 23.92 -3.05 2.60
CA ASP A 103 24.96 -2.10 2.98
C ASP A 103 25.79 -2.59 4.16
N LEU A 104 25.15 -3.14 5.20
CA LEU A 104 25.85 -3.74 6.35
C LEU A 104 26.77 -4.89 5.92
N LEU A 105 26.32 -5.75 5.00
CA LEU A 105 27.14 -6.84 4.48
C LEU A 105 28.30 -6.32 3.63
N LEU A 106 28.08 -5.30 2.79
CA LEU A 106 29.17 -4.67 2.03
C LEU A 106 30.26 -4.17 2.96
N LYS A 107 29.90 -3.42 4.02
CA LYS A 107 30.87 -2.90 4.99
C LYS A 107 31.59 -4.01 5.77
N MET A 108 30.91 -5.14 5.99
CA MET A 108 31.49 -6.29 6.70
C MET A 108 32.54 -7.02 5.86
N PHE A 109 32.26 -7.24 4.57
CA PHE A 109 33.15 -7.98 3.67
C PHE A 109 34.16 -7.10 2.92
N TYR A 110 33.86 -5.81 2.77
CA TYR A 110 34.65 -4.83 2.03
C TYR A 110 34.73 -3.54 2.85
N PRO A 111 35.88 -3.24 3.49
CA PRO A 111 36.03 -2.04 4.33
C PRO A 111 35.94 -0.69 3.59
N SER A 112 35.63 -0.69 2.29
CA SER A 112 35.34 0.53 1.55
C SER A 112 33.99 1.11 1.97
N GLU A 113 33.82 2.42 1.82
CA GLU A 113 32.54 3.12 1.99
C GLU A 113 31.53 2.81 0.86
N ALA A 114 31.51 1.57 0.40
CA ALA A 114 30.62 1.12 -0.64
C ALA A 114 29.19 0.97 -0.10
N SER A 115 28.21 1.40 -0.89
CA SER A 115 26.79 1.27 -0.59
C SER A 115 26.00 1.03 -1.86
N ILE A 116 24.78 0.53 -1.69
CA ILE A 116 23.78 0.43 -2.73
C ILE A 116 22.72 1.47 -2.45
N GLU A 117 22.61 2.47 -3.32
CA GLU A 117 21.52 3.42 -3.25
C GLU A 117 20.27 2.82 -3.90
N LEU A 118 19.14 3.00 -3.23
CA LEU A 118 17.81 2.59 -3.66
C LEU A 118 17.02 3.83 -4.07
N HIS A 119 16.59 3.87 -5.33
CA HIS A 119 15.88 5.01 -5.92
C HIS A 119 14.49 4.57 -6.41
N PRO A 120 13.39 5.13 -5.87
CA PRO A 120 12.06 4.83 -6.35
C PRO A 120 11.74 5.59 -7.63
N LYS A 121 11.39 4.86 -8.68
CA LYS A 121 10.95 5.40 -9.96
C LYS A 121 9.44 5.44 -10.04
N VAL A 122 8.91 6.67 -10.15
CA VAL A 122 7.48 6.90 -10.38
C VAL A 122 7.07 6.34 -11.73
N LEU A 123 5.95 5.63 -11.75
CA LEU A 123 5.38 5.06 -12.96
C LEU A 123 4.31 5.98 -13.54
N ASP A 124 4.15 5.94 -14.85
CA ASP A 124 3.07 6.66 -15.53
C ASP A 124 1.71 6.01 -15.26
N HIS A 125 1.69 4.69 -15.14
CA HIS A 125 0.53 3.92 -14.71
C HIS A 125 0.96 2.81 -13.74
N PRO A 126 0.08 2.33 -12.83
CA PRO A 126 0.37 1.16 -12.03
C PRO A 126 0.75 0.00 -12.94
N ILE A 127 1.79 -0.72 -12.55
CA ILE A 127 2.14 -1.97 -13.21
C ILE A 127 1.74 -3.11 -12.29
N THR A 128 1.42 -4.25 -12.87
CA THR A 128 1.29 -5.47 -12.09
C THR A 128 2.57 -6.27 -12.24
N VAL A 129 3.05 -6.93 -11.20
CA VAL A 129 4.18 -7.87 -11.28
C VAL A 129 3.77 -9.22 -10.73
N CYS A 130 4.34 -10.30 -11.25
CA CYS A 130 4.12 -11.64 -10.70
C CYS A 130 5.20 -12.00 -9.69
N LEU A 131 4.77 -12.49 -8.52
CA LEU A 131 5.65 -12.87 -7.42
C LEU A 131 6.42 -14.18 -7.64
N LEU A 132 6.06 -14.95 -8.67
CA LEU A 132 6.66 -16.24 -9.01
C LEU A 132 7.46 -16.22 -10.31
N CYS A 133 7.24 -15.23 -11.18
CA CYS A 133 7.97 -15.16 -12.43
C CYS A 133 9.42 -14.78 -12.16
N LYS A 134 10.34 -15.43 -12.88
CA LYS A 134 11.73 -15.04 -12.86
C LYS A 134 11.82 -13.70 -13.60
N GLY A 135 12.12 -12.64 -12.84
CA GLY A 135 12.48 -11.35 -13.40
C GLY A 135 13.87 -11.40 -14.04
N ASP A 136 14.20 -10.33 -14.76
CA ASP A 136 15.58 -10.13 -15.22
C ASP A 136 16.48 -9.97 -14.01
N VAL A 137 17.68 -10.55 -14.09
CA VAL A 137 18.65 -10.46 -13.01
C VAL A 137 19.74 -9.48 -13.40
N LYS A 138 20.01 -8.50 -12.54
CA LYS A 138 21.09 -7.53 -12.74
C LYS A 138 22.08 -7.62 -11.59
N LYS A 139 23.37 -7.66 -11.91
CA LYS A 139 24.45 -7.56 -10.93
C LYS A 139 24.71 -6.09 -10.59
N ILE A 140 24.68 -5.74 -9.32
CA ILE A 140 24.95 -4.38 -8.82
C ILE A 140 25.87 -4.51 -7.61
N GLY A 141 27.09 -3.99 -7.75
CA GLY A 141 28.18 -4.34 -6.85
C GLY A 141 28.39 -5.86 -6.83
N ASN A 142 28.34 -6.44 -5.63
CA ASN A 142 28.52 -7.87 -5.43
C ASN A 142 27.19 -8.65 -5.27
N PHE A 143 26.04 -7.97 -5.38
CA PHE A 143 24.73 -8.61 -5.29
C PHE A 143 24.10 -8.79 -6.65
N LEU A 144 23.27 -9.82 -6.77
CA LEU A 144 22.28 -9.97 -7.82
C LEU A 144 20.95 -9.39 -7.35
N PHE A 145 20.27 -8.68 -8.25
CA PHE A 145 18.96 -8.09 -8.04
C PHE A 145 17.98 -8.69 -9.02
N ALA A 146 16.82 -9.10 -8.53
CA ALA A 146 15.66 -9.37 -9.38
C ALA A 146 15.02 -8.02 -9.76
N ILE A 147 14.90 -7.76 -11.06
CA ILE A 147 14.21 -6.61 -11.60
C ILE A 147 12.74 -6.96 -11.78
N ASP A 148 11.87 -6.13 -11.22
CA ASP A 148 10.42 -6.21 -11.40
C ASP A 148 10.05 -6.05 -12.89
N ILE A 149 9.48 -7.10 -13.49
CA ILE A 149 8.99 -7.06 -14.87
C ILE A 149 7.48 -6.78 -14.88
N PRO A 150 7.01 -5.74 -15.60
CA PRO A 150 5.59 -5.47 -15.76
C PRO A 150 4.84 -6.62 -16.45
N HIS A 151 3.72 -7.02 -15.86
CA HIS A 151 2.78 -8.00 -16.35
C HIS A 151 1.52 -7.32 -16.88
N ASN A 152 1.09 -7.73 -18.08
CA ASN A 152 -0.13 -7.21 -18.69
C ASN A 152 -1.35 -7.96 -18.15
N MET A 153 -2.17 -7.25 -17.39
CA MET A 153 -3.36 -7.79 -16.74
C MET A 153 -4.64 -7.37 -17.48
N LYS A 154 -5.47 -8.35 -17.83
CA LYS A 154 -6.88 -8.16 -18.15
C LYS A 154 -7.73 -9.07 -17.25
N LYS A 155 -8.48 -10.01 -17.82
CA LYS A 155 -9.18 -11.07 -17.06
C LYS A 155 -8.23 -12.18 -16.57
N LYS A 156 -7.07 -12.30 -17.19
CA LYS A 156 -5.95 -13.19 -16.83
C LYS A 156 -4.64 -12.48 -17.12
N CYS A 157 -3.55 -12.94 -16.52
CA CYS A 157 -2.22 -12.51 -16.90
C CYS A 157 -1.93 -12.95 -18.34
N ARG A 158 -1.47 -12.03 -19.20
CA ARG A 158 -1.03 -12.34 -20.56
C ARG A 158 0.47 -12.60 -20.65
N THR A 159 1.21 -12.21 -19.62
CA THR A 159 2.67 -12.35 -19.54
C THR A 159 3.08 -13.72 -18.96
N CYS A 160 2.26 -14.33 -18.09
CA CYS A 160 2.55 -15.64 -17.51
C CYS A 160 1.28 -16.47 -17.24
N SER A 161 1.47 -17.75 -16.93
CA SER A 161 0.41 -18.71 -16.57
C SER A 161 0.07 -18.73 -15.06
N CYS A 162 0.68 -17.86 -14.25
CA CYS A 162 0.42 -17.82 -12.81
C CYS A 162 -0.99 -17.31 -12.49
N SER A 163 -1.54 -17.76 -11.37
CA SER A 163 -2.85 -17.32 -10.88
C SER A 163 -2.85 -15.84 -10.50
N LEU A 164 -4.02 -15.18 -10.59
CA LEU A 164 -4.19 -13.74 -10.33
C LEU A 164 -3.73 -13.35 -8.90
N ASN A 165 -3.94 -14.21 -7.91
CA ASN A 165 -3.48 -13.99 -6.53
C ASN A 165 -1.95 -14.05 -6.35
N ARG A 166 -1.19 -14.34 -7.41
CA ARG A 166 0.28 -14.27 -7.42
C ARG A 166 0.78 -12.96 -8.03
N HIS A 167 -0.12 -12.03 -8.30
CA HIS A 167 0.20 -10.75 -8.91
C HIS A 167 -0.06 -9.63 -7.92
N ILE A 168 0.86 -8.68 -7.85
CA ILE A 168 0.70 -7.47 -7.03
C ILE A 168 0.79 -6.24 -7.93
N THR A 169 -0.01 -5.23 -7.63
CA THR A 169 0.09 -3.93 -8.29
C THR A 169 1.13 -3.09 -7.59
N LEU A 170 2.05 -2.51 -8.37
CA LEU A 170 3.08 -1.61 -7.92
C LEU A 170 2.80 -0.20 -8.41
N GLU A 171 2.99 0.77 -7.51
CA GLU A 171 2.84 2.20 -7.78
C GLU A 171 4.17 2.86 -8.17
N TYR A 172 5.28 2.16 -7.93
CA TYR A 172 6.65 2.57 -8.26
C TYR A 172 7.52 1.34 -8.51
N LEU A 173 8.59 1.54 -9.28
CA LEU A 173 9.68 0.59 -9.45
C LEU A 173 10.88 0.97 -8.59
N LEU A 174 11.69 -0.02 -8.23
CA LEU A 174 12.96 0.22 -7.54
C LEU A 174 14.11 0.12 -8.52
N GLU A 175 14.89 1.19 -8.59
CA GLU A 175 16.18 1.22 -9.27
C GLU A 175 17.29 1.24 -8.23
N TYR A 176 18.42 0.63 -8.57
CA TYR A 176 19.54 0.45 -7.65
C TYR A 176 20.83 0.89 -8.32
N THR A 177 21.68 1.58 -7.57
CA THR A 177 23.00 2.02 -8.05
C THR A 177 24.07 1.72 -7.00
N PHE A 178 25.27 1.37 -7.46
CA PHE A 178 26.41 1.08 -6.58
C PHE A 178 27.28 2.33 -6.45
N VAL A 179 27.53 2.76 -5.22
CA VAL A 179 28.30 3.96 -4.91
C VAL A 179 29.51 3.58 -4.06
N ARG A 180 30.67 4.21 -4.30
CA ARG A 180 31.96 3.86 -3.66
C ARG A 180 32.32 4.72 -2.45
N SER A 181 31.59 5.81 -2.22
CA SER A 181 31.69 6.66 -1.03
C SER A 181 30.31 7.08 -0.64
N ALA A 182 29.80 6.49 0.43
CA ALA A 182 28.50 6.78 0.99
C ALA A 182 28.64 7.30 2.42
N PRO A 183 27.81 8.27 2.83
CA PRO A 183 27.81 8.76 4.21
C PRO A 183 27.58 7.61 5.19
N THR A 184 28.33 7.65 6.30
CA THR A 184 28.18 6.68 7.38
C THR A 184 26.90 6.97 8.16
N HIS A 185 25.89 6.13 7.97
CA HIS A 185 24.71 6.12 8.81
C HIS A 185 24.83 5.04 9.89
N ASN A 186 24.06 5.14 10.97
CA ASN A 186 23.96 4.06 11.94
C ASN A 186 22.98 3.00 11.43
N GLU A 187 23.40 2.21 10.43
CA GLU A 187 22.53 1.23 9.76
C GLU A 187 21.92 0.20 10.73
N ARG A 188 22.67 -0.20 11.77
CA ARG A 188 22.18 -1.15 12.78
C ARG A 188 21.01 -0.57 13.57
N GLU A 189 21.12 0.70 13.97
CA GLU A 189 20.06 1.39 14.69
C GLU A 189 18.82 1.60 13.82
N ILE A 190 19.01 2.04 12.56
CA ILE A 190 17.92 2.17 11.59
C ILE A 190 17.17 0.84 11.47
N LEU A 191 17.92 -0.25 11.28
CA LEU A 191 17.32 -1.56 11.10
C LEU A 191 16.55 -2.06 12.33
N ALA A 192 17.09 -1.82 13.54
CA ALA A 192 16.41 -2.14 14.78
C ALA A 192 15.10 -1.35 14.95
N GLN A 193 15.10 -0.06 14.59
CA GLN A 193 13.90 0.78 14.63
C GLN A 193 12.86 0.34 13.61
N LEU A 194 13.26 0.01 12.38
CA LEU A 194 12.34 -0.49 11.35
C LEU A 194 11.74 -1.85 11.72
N LEU A 195 12.53 -2.75 12.29
CA LEU A 195 12.07 -4.05 12.78
C LEU A 195 11.03 -3.89 13.89
N ARG A 196 11.32 -3.03 14.89
CA ARG A 196 10.39 -2.74 15.98
C ARG A 196 9.11 -2.11 15.46
N ALA A 197 9.20 -1.12 14.58
CA ALA A 197 8.03 -0.45 13.99
C ALA A 197 7.15 -1.42 13.20
N SER A 198 7.78 -2.32 12.42
CA SER A 198 7.07 -3.35 11.65
C SER A 198 6.22 -4.24 12.57
N ALA A 199 6.79 -4.70 13.68
CA ALA A 199 6.05 -5.50 14.66
C ALA A 199 4.93 -4.69 15.34
N GLU A 200 5.20 -3.44 15.73
CA GLU A 200 4.20 -2.55 16.32
C GLU A 200 3.01 -2.29 15.38
N PHE A 201 3.30 -2.11 14.09
CA PHE A 201 2.31 -1.92 13.04
C PHE A 201 1.50 -3.19 12.77
N SER A 202 2.14 -4.35 12.62
CA SER A 202 1.42 -5.62 12.44
C SER A 202 0.53 -5.93 13.64
N TYR A 203 1.03 -5.76 14.86
CA TYR A 203 0.25 -5.97 16.07
C TYR A 203 -0.99 -5.05 16.09
N PHE A 204 -0.81 -3.78 15.76
CA PHE A 204 -1.92 -2.82 15.64
C PHE A 204 -2.93 -3.25 14.58
N LEU A 205 -2.50 -3.61 13.37
CA LEU A 205 -3.39 -4.00 12.28
C LEU A 205 -4.22 -5.24 12.62
N ILE A 206 -3.61 -6.26 13.22
CA ILE A 206 -4.26 -7.54 13.52
C ILE A 206 -5.16 -7.41 14.77
N HIS A 207 -4.61 -6.91 15.88
CA HIS A 207 -5.25 -7.04 17.18
C HIS A 207 -6.09 -5.83 17.58
N ILE A 208 -5.71 -4.62 17.16
CA ILE A 208 -6.36 -3.37 17.58
C ILE A 208 -7.35 -2.91 16.50
N ALA A 209 -6.85 -2.77 15.28
CA ALA A 209 -7.59 -2.21 14.16
C ALA A 209 -8.45 -3.28 13.44
N ARG A 210 -8.16 -4.57 13.64
CA ARG A 210 -8.80 -5.74 13.00
C ARG A 210 -8.92 -5.56 11.48
N ALA A 211 -7.84 -5.05 10.88
CA ALA A 211 -7.77 -4.68 9.48
C ALA A 211 -7.30 -5.83 8.57
N SER A 212 -6.60 -6.80 9.15
CA SER A 212 -6.03 -7.95 8.47
C SER A 212 -6.03 -9.15 9.41
N GLU A 213 -6.34 -10.33 8.89
CA GLU A 213 -6.12 -11.60 9.59
C GLU A 213 -4.66 -12.04 9.45
N ASP A 214 -4.01 -11.63 8.36
CA ASP A 214 -2.64 -11.97 8.02
C ASP A 214 -1.63 -10.91 8.51
N ASP A 215 -0.45 -11.38 8.89
CA ASP A 215 0.71 -10.54 9.17
C ASP A 215 1.40 -10.16 7.86
N LEU A 216 1.14 -8.94 7.40
CA LEU A 216 1.64 -8.43 6.13
C LEU A 216 3.15 -8.21 6.12
N PHE A 217 3.73 -7.80 7.24
CA PHE A 217 5.18 -7.61 7.35
C PHE A 217 5.90 -8.96 7.36
N LEU A 218 5.40 -9.94 8.12
CA LEU A 218 5.96 -11.29 8.11
C LEU A 218 5.84 -11.93 6.72
N SER A 219 4.67 -11.81 6.08
CA SER A 219 4.43 -12.36 4.75
C SER A 219 5.38 -11.74 3.72
N GLY A 220 5.54 -10.40 3.75
CA GLY A 220 6.47 -9.69 2.88
C GLY A 220 7.93 -10.07 3.13
N LEU A 221 8.33 -10.25 4.39
CA LEU A 221 9.69 -10.66 4.75
C LEU A 221 10.00 -12.10 4.30
N LEU A 222 9.07 -13.04 4.49
CA LEU A 222 9.21 -14.42 4.00
C LEU A 222 9.32 -14.47 2.48
N GLN A 223 8.54 -13.64 1.79
CA GLN A 223 8.61 -13.51 0.34
C GLN A 223 9.97 -12.95 -0.10
N MET A 224 10.47 -11.92 0.57
CA MET A 224 11.78 -11.33 0.31
C MET A 224 12.91 -12.35 0.49
N ILE A 225 12.91 -13.12 1.58
CA ILE A 225 13.85 -14.21 1.84
C ILE A 225 13.81 -15.23 0.70
N LYS A 226 12.61 -15.65 0.29
CA LYS A 226 12.44 -16.59 -0.82
C LYS A 226 13.00 -16.04 -2.13
N HIS A 227 12.79 -14.75 -2.40
CA HIS A 227 13.34 -14.09 -3.59
C HIS A 227 14.87 -14.08 -3.58
N GLU A 228 15.50 -13.71 -2.46
CA GLU A 228 16.96 -13.74 -2.34
C GLU A 228 17.53 -15.16 -2.43
N ALA A 229 16.87 -16.15 -1.82
CA ALA A 229 17.29 -17.55 -1.90
C ALA A 229 17.23 -18.08 -3.34
N ASN A 230 16.23 -17.67 -4.11
CA ASN A 230 16.17 -18.00 -5.53
C ASN A 230 17.34 -17.37 -6.31
N LEU A 231 17.73 -16.13 -5.99
CA LEU A 231 18.88 -15.48 -6.63
C LEU A 231 20.20 -16.19 -6.29
N ALA A 232 20.39 -16.56 -5.02
CA ALA A 232 21.56 -17.29 -4.56
C ALA A 232 21.72 -18.67 -5.23
N ASN A 233 20.61 -19.40 -5.46
CA ASN A 233 20.64 -20.75 -6.02
C ASN A 233 20.76 -20.81 -7.56
N ASN A 234 20.34 -19.77 -8.29
CA ASN A 234 20.25 -19.83 -9.76
C ASN A 234 21.60 -19.55 -10.48
N GLN A 235 22.60 -19.00 -9.82
CA GLN A 235 23.92 -18.73 -10.40
C GLN A 235 24.98 -19.28 -9.45
N ASN A 236 25.70 -20.32 -9.87
CA ASN A 236 26.79 -20.93 -9.10
C ASN A 236 27.66 -19.82 -8.45
N MET A 237 27.58 -19.71 -7.12
CA MET A 237 28.35 -18.81 -6.25
C MET A 237 27.99 -17.30 -6.33
N ASN A 238 26.82 -16.91 -5.83
CA ASN A 238 26.69 -15.58 -5.24
C ASN A 238 26.67 -15.66 -3.70
N ASP A 239 27.86 -15.63 -3.12
CA ASP A 239 28.06 -15.68 -1.67
C ASP A 239 27.33 -14.52 -0.97
N MET A 240 27.30 -13.32 -1.56
CA MET A 240 26.65 -12.15 -0.96
C MET A 240 25.12 -12.28 -0.86
N ASN A 241 24.44 -12.83 -1.88
CA ASN A 241 23.00 -13.10 -1.77
C ASN A 241 22.72 -14.20 -0.75
N SER A 242 23.60 -15.22 -0.62
CA SER A 242 23.48 -16.25 0.42
C SER A 242 23.62 -15.66 1.83
N GLU A 243 24.61 -14.79 2.04
CA GLU A 243 24.79 -14.05 3.29
C GLU A 243 23.61 -13.11 3.59
N LEU A 244 23.04 -12.48 2.56
CA LEU A 244 21.82 -11.69 2.70
C LEU A 244 20.63 -12.54 3.13
N VAL A 245 20.45 -13.74 2.56
CA VAL A 245 19.42 -14.68 3.00
C VAL A 245 19.58 -15.01 4.48
N ALA A 246 20.80 -15.32 4.93
CA ALA A 246 21.06 -15.60 6.35
C ALA A 246 20.69 -14.39 7.23
N ALA A 247 21.15 -13.20 6.87
CA ALA A 247 20.86 -11.97 7.62
C ALA A 247 19.36 -11.58 7.62
N LEU A 248 18.61 -11.90 6.54
CA LEU A 248 17.17 -11.70 6.48
C LEU A 248 16.41 -12.73 7.34
N ASN A 249 16.88 -13.99 7.42
CA ASN A 249 16.32 -14.97 8.34
C ASN A 249 16.51 -14.54 9.81
N GLU A 250 17.67 -13.99 10.17
CA GLU A 250 17.88 -13.40 11.50
C GLU A 250 16.88 -12.28 11.80
N LEU A 251 16.61 -11.40 10.82
CA LEU A 251 15.56 -10.38 10.97
C LEU A 251 14.19 -10.99 11.16
N GLN A 252 13.86 -12.07 10.44
CA GLN A 252 12.58 -12.75 10.57
C GLN A 252 12.41 -13.37 11.96
N VAL A 253 13.47 -13.97 12.52
CA VAL A 253 13.47 -14.45 13.91
C VAL A 253 13.29 -13.28 14.88
N GLY A 254 14.04 -12.19 14.72
CA GLY A 254 13.91 -10.99 15.56
C GLY A 254 12.51 -10.38 15.51
N TYR A 255 11.90 -10.32 14.33
CA TYR A 255 10.53 -9.86 14.12
C TYR A 255 9.53 -10.74 14.88
N VAL A 256 9.60 -12.06 14.72
CA VAL A 256 8.70 -13.02 15.37
C VAL A 256 8.82 -12.94 16.89
N ASN A 257 10.05 -12.85 17.40
CA ASN A 257 10.30 -12.69 18.83
C ASN A 257 9.64 -11.42 19.36
N ARG A 258 9.83 -10.28 18.68
CA ARG A 258 9.20 -9.02 19.08
C ARG A 258 7.66 -9.10 19.04
N MET A 259 7.09 -9.72 18.00
CA MET A 259 5.65 -9.94 17.91
C MET A 259 5.12 -10.80 19.07
N ASN A 260 5.86 -11.83 19.48
CA ASN A 260 5.49 -12.68 20.60
C ASN A 260 5.59 -11.94 21.94
N GLU A 261 6.62 -11.12 22.15
CA GLU A 261 6.73 -10.24 23.32
C GLU A 261 5.50 -9.32 23.45
N MET A 262 5.11 -8.67 22.35
CA MET A 262 3.94 -7.77 22.34
C MET A 262 2.63 -8.51 22.68
N LYS A 263 2.47 -9.74 22.17
CA LYS A 263 1.32 -10.60 22.50
C LYS A 263 1.31 -10.96 23.99
N SER A 264 2.45 -11.35 24.55
CA SER A 264 2.58 -11.72 25.96
C SER A 264 2.35 -10.54 26.89
N ASN A 265 2.91 -9.38 26.55
CA ASN A 265 2.83 -8.16 27.38
C ASN A 265 1.51 -7.40 27.23
N LYS A 266 0.66 -7.80 26.27
CA LYS A 266 -0.55 -7.07 25.87
C LYS A 266 -0.27 -5.58 25.65
N GLU A 267 0.82 -5.26 24.96
CA GLU A 267 1.23 -3.88 24.70
C GLU A 267 0.09 -3.14 23.96
N LEU A 268 -0.61 -2.24 24.67
CA LEU A 268 -1.69 -1.44 24.12
C LEU A 268 -1.10 -0.19 23.49
N ASN A 269 -0.75 -0.30 22.22
CA ASN A 269 -0.38 0.85 21.41
C ASN A 269 -1.63 1.67 21.11
N ASN A 270 -1.81 2.79 21.81
CA ASN A 270 -2.88 3.72 21.48
C ASN A 270 -2.66 4.36 20.10
N LEU A 271 -3.72 4.92 19.51
CA LEU A 271 -3.66 5.47 18.16
C LEU A 271 -2.60 6.59 18.03
N SER A 272 -2.45 7.43 19.05
CA SER A 272 -1.43 8.49 19.06
C SER A 272 -0.01 7.94 18.99
N PHE A 273 0.28 6.84 19.68
CA PHE A 273 1.58 6.17 19.62
C PHE A 273 1.86 5.65 18.21
N ILE A 274 0.85 5.07 17.55
CA ILE A 274 0.97 4.58 16.18
C ILE A 274 1.25 5.72 15.21
N TYR A 275 0.57 6.86 15.32
CA TYR A 275 0.86 8.03 14.49
C TYR A 275 2.24 8.61 14.73
N LYS A 276 2.69 8.66 15.99
CA LYS A 276 4.07 9.05 16.31
C LYS A 276 5.04 8.13 15.56
N ARG A 277 4.83 6.81 15.63
CA ARG A 277 5.67 5.84 14.93
C ARG A 277 5.61 5.98 13.41
N ILE A 278 4.43 6.20 12.83
CA ILE A 278 4.26 6.48 11.39
C ILE A 278 5.12 7.68 10.98
N ASN A 279 5.05 8.77 11.74
CA ASN A 279 5.79 9.99 11.46
C ASN A 279 7.31 9.74 11.57
N ASP A 280 7.77 9.14 12.68
CA ASP A 280 9.18 8.83 12.90
C ASP A 280 9.75 7.98 11.73
N ILE A 281 9.00 6.99 11.28
CA ILE A 281 9.43 6.08 10.20
C ILE A 281 9.35 6.76 8.83
N SER A 282 8.41 7.66 8.61
CA SER A 282 8.25 8.38 7.34
C SER A 282 9.35 9.39 7.07
N GLU A 283 10.08 9.82 8.11
CA GLU A 283 11.20 10.75 7.98
C GLU A 283 12.51 10.08 7.51
N TYR A 284 12.58 8.75 7.53
CA TYR A 284 13.74 8.05 6.95
C TYR A 284 13.87 8.38 5.46
N PRO A 285 15.03 8.88 4.97
CA PRO A 285 15.15 9.40 3.61
C PRO A 285 14.65 8.43 2.53
N ILE A 286 15.09 7.17 2.59
CA ILE A 286 14.72 6.12 1.63
C ILE A 286 13.21 5.81 1.67
N ILE A 287 12.59 5.83 2.86
CA ILE A 287 11.15 5.61 3.00
C ILE A 287 10.39 6.83 2.49
N ARG A 288 10.82 8.04 2.84
CA ARG A 288 10.22 9.30 2.40
C ARG A 288 10.16 9.41 0.88
N GLU A 289 11.25 9.06 0.19
CA GLU A 289 11.30 9.05 -1.27
C GLU A 289 10.34 8.04 -1.87
N GLN A 290 10.24 6.83 -1.31
CA GLN A 290 9.29 5.81 -1.76
C GLN A 290 7.83 6.27 -1.55
N LEU A 291 7.53 6.89 -0.41
CA LEU A 291 6.21 7.46 -0.12
C LEU A 291 5.87 8.63 -1.05
N ALA A 292 6.85 9.47 -1.38
CA ALA A 292 6.69 10.54 -2.36
C ALA A 292 6.38 9.98 -3.76
N ALA A 293 7.06 8.90 -4.17
CA ALA A 293 6.81 8.24 -5.43
C ALA A 293 5.39 7.63 -5.49
N ILE A 294 4.95 6.98 -4.41
CA ILE A 294 3.56 6.49 -4.28
C ILE A 294 2.56 7.65 -4.44
N LYS A 295 2.77 8.75 -3.71
CA LYS A 295 1.87 9.92 -3.77
C LYS A 295 1.82 10.52 -5.18
N ALA A 296 2.96 10.64 -5.83
CA ALA A 296 3.05 11.15 -7.20
C ALA A 296 2.32 10.25 -8.20
N GLY A 297 2.51 8.92 -8.11
CA GLY A 297 1.81 7.95 -8.96
C GLY A 297 0.30 8.02 -8.79
N ARG A 298 -0.18 8.03 -7.55
CA ARG A 298 -1.62 8.17 -7.24
C ARG A 298 -2.22 9.47 -7.78
N MET A 299 -1.50 10.59 -7.64
CA MET A 299 -1.96 11.88 -8.13
C MET A 299 -2.10 11.92 -9.65
N ARG A 300 -1.19 11.26 -10.40
CA ARG A 300 -1.31 11.14 -11.86
C ARG A 300 -2.53 10.32 -12.27
N ILE A 301 -2.73 9.15 -11.67
CA ILE A 301 -3.89 8.28 -11.95
C ILE A 301 -5.19 9.05 -11.70
N MET A 302 -5.25 9.80 -10.59
CA MET A 302 -6.40 10.63 -10.27
C MET A 302 -6.65 11.69 -11.35
N MET A 303 -5.60 12.41 -11.79
CA MET A 303 -5.70 13.40 -12.86
C MET A 303 -6.16 12.79 -14.20
N GLU A 304 -5.66 11.61 -14.57
CA GLU A 304 -6.04 10.93 -15.82
C GLU A 304 -7.50 10.45 -15.82
N ASN A 305 -8.03 10.04 -14.66
CA ASN A 305 -9.38 9.47 -14.57
C ASN A 305 -10.45 10.49 -14.16
N GLU A 306 -10.08 11.62 -13.56
CA GLU A 306 -11.02 12.69 -13.19
C GLU A 306 -11.28 13.70 -14.32
N TYR A 307 -10.39 13.78 -15.33
CA TYR A 307 -10.51 14.68 -16.48
C TYR A 307 -11.01 14.00 -17.77
N GLU A 308 -12.16 13.32 -17.72
CA GLU A 308 -12.97 13.08 -18.92
C GLU A 308 -14.46 13.28 -18.64
N VAL A 309 -14.88 14.54 -18.50
CA VAL A 309 -16.20 14.94 -19.00
C VAL A 309 -15.93 15.74 -20.27
N PRO A 310 -16.05 15.14 -21.48
CA PRO A 310 -16.01 15.90 -22.70
C PRO A 310 -17.06 17.01 -22.58
N LYS A 311 -16.63 18.27 -22.71
CA LYS A 311 -17.56 19.37 -22.95
C LYS A 311 -18.31 18.98 -24.23
N ARG A 312 -19.57 18.56 -24.08
CA ARG A 312 -20.48 18.43 -25.20
C ARG A 312 -20.67 19.84 -25.75
N ASN A 313 -20.03 20.12 -26.89
CA ASN A 313 -20.39 21.24 -27.75
C ASN A 313 -21.80 21.01 -28.32
#